data_AF-A0A1Y4B6L4-F1
#
_entry.id   AF-A0A1Y4B6L4-F1
#
_cell.length_a   1.000
_cell.length_b   1.000
_cell.length_c   1.000
_cell.angle_alpha   90.00
_cell.angle_beta   90.00
_cell.angle_gamma   90.00
#
_symmetry.space_group_name_H-M   'P 1'
#
loop_
_entity.id
_entity.type
_entity.pdbx_description
1 polymer ?
#
loop_
_entity_poly.entity_id
_entity_poly.type
_entity_poly.pdbx_seq_one_letter_code
_entity_poly.pdbx_strand_id
1 'polypeptide(L)'
;MAEINDLAAVAAYSSLVDALRAVFGGETKVTEQKRVYGGDINDAYELHLSGGQRIFMKTNQINNYRFFETEARGLEALRSACAIGVPQLLGIGTDRQRGFSFLLLEYMESASPIKDYWEVFGQQLAQMHRVDCMDFVRTHLPEGKASAGGEARYGFVEDNYIGSTVQKNTLKGSWIEFYRDCRLLPQIKMADRYFDSGFRKKLDRLLSHLDSYIREPEFPSLIHGDLWGGNVLCGNDGRAWLIDPAAYVGDFETDLAMTELFGRFPQTFYEAYHEVNPVESGYRQRKKIYQLYHLLNHLNLFGRSYLGSVAAVLEEL
;
A
#
# COMPACT_ATOMS: atom_id res chain seq x y z
N MET A 1 8.85 -8.05 -21.14
CA MET A 1 9.02 -6.73 -20.51
C MET A 1 7.96 -5.84 -21.11
N ALA A 2 6.87 -5.61 -20.38
CA ALA A 2 5.91 -4.57 -20.75
C ALA A 2 6.57 -3.23 -20.43
N GLU A 3 6.55 -2.28 -21.37
CA GLU A 3 7.04 -0.93 -21.12
C GLU A 3 6.16 -0.26 -20.06
N ILE A 4 6.76 0.25 -18.97
CA ILE A 4 6.06 0.90 -17.85
C ILE A 4 5.46 2.27 -18.23
N ASN A 5 5.71 2.74 -19.46
CA ASN A 5 4.96 3.84 -20.08
C ASN A 5 3.47 3.51 -20.30
N ASP A 6 3.06 2.27 -20.04
CA ASP A 6 1.68 1.80 -20.10
C ASP A 6 1.16 1.38 -18.71
N LEU A 7 1.48 2.16 -17.65
CA LEU A 7 0.49 2.33 -16.57
C LEU A 7 -0.73 2.97 -17.25
N ALA A 8 -1.54 2.13 -17.88
CA ALA A 8 -2.64 2.50 -18.75
C ALA A 8 -3.39 3.66 -18.10
N ALA A 9 -3.56 4.75 -18.84
CA ALA A 9 -4.27 5.93 -18.35
C ALA A 9 -5.53 5.45 -17.61
N VAL A 10 -5.51 5.59 -16.28
CA VAL A 10 -6.54 5.02 -15.41
C VAL A 10 -7.87 5.58 -15.92
N ALA A 11 -8.71 4.72 -16.50
CA ALA A 11 -9.87 5.19 -17.23
C ALA A 11 -10.78 5.98 -16.27
N ALA A 12 -10.86 7.29 -16.50
CA ALA A 12 -11.54 8.22 -15.63
C ALA A 12 -12.91 8.57 -16.23
N TYR A 13 -13.97 8.16 -15.54
CA TYR A 13 -15.34 8.33 -16.00
C TYR A 13 -16.08 9.47 -15.27
N SER A 14 -17.02 10.12 -15.95
CA SER A 14 -17.87 11.20 -15.42
C SER A 14 -19.20 10.73 -14.83
N SER A 15 -19.51 9.44 -14.95
CA SER A 15 -20.62 8.77 -14.25
C SER A 15 -20.36 7.28 -14.10
N LEU A 16 -21.02 6.65 -13.12
CA LEU A 16 -20.96 5.19 -12.94
C LEU A 16 -21.56 4.46 -14.16
N VAL A 17 -22.61 5.02 -14.76
CA VAL A 17 -23.27 4.42 -15.93
C VAL A 17 -22.34 4.37 -17.13
N ASP A 18 -21.58 5.44 -17.37
CA ASP A 18 -20.63 5.50 -18.49
C ASP A 18 -19.48 4.51 -18.28
N ALA A 19 -18.98 4.39 -17.03
CA ALA A 19 -17.98 3.39 -16.67
C ALA A 19 -18.48 1.97 -16.98
N LEU A 20 -19.68 1.61 -16.50
CA LEU A 20 -20.25 0.28 -16.71
C LEU A 20 -20.48 -0.02 -18.20
N ARG A 21 -20.94 0.95 -18.98
CA ARG A 21 -21.12 0.79 -20.43
C ARG A 21 -19.81 0.63 -21.18
N ALA A 22 -18.78 1.36 -20.78
CA ALA A 22 -17.47 1.26 -21.40
C ALA A 22 -16.81 -0.10 -21.13
N VAL A 23 -16.94 -0.63 -19.91
CA VAL A 23 -16.31 -1.89 -19.49
C VAL A 23 -17.09 -3.12 -19.95
N PHE A 24 -18.43 -3.10 -19.86
CA PHE A 24 -19.27 -4.29 -20.06
C PHE A 24 -20.21 -4.22 -21.28
N GLY A 25 -20.24 -3.10 -22.01
CA GLY A 25 -21.06 -2.92 -23.20
C GLY A 25 -22.44 -2.29 -22.98
N GLY A 26 -23.12 -2.00 -24.09
CA GLY A 26 -24.36 -1.22 -24.15
C GLY A 26 -25.54 -1.86 -23.40
N GLU A 27 -26.20 -1.04 -22.58
CA GLU A 27 -27.31 -1.35 -21.64
C GLU A 27 -26.97 -1.98 -20.29
N THR A 28 -25.69 -2.20 -19.96
CA THR A 28 -25.32 -2.68 -18.62
C THR A 28 -25.83 -1.75 -17.51
N LYS A 29 -26.53 -2.34 -16.54
CA LYS A 29 -27.09 -1.64 -15.37
C LYS A 29 -26.78 -2.43 -14.10
N VAL A 30 -26.72 -1.72 -12.97
CA VAL A 30 -26.72 -2.34 -11.65
C VAL A 30 -28.11 -2.88 -11.35
N THR A 31 -28.22 -4.18 -11.09
CA THR A 31 -29.48 -4.86 -10.71
C THR A 31 -29.60 -5.03 -9.20
N GLU A 32 -28.48 -5.18 -8.50
CA GLU A 32 -28.41 -5.29 -7.04
C GLU A 32 -27.14 -4.61 -6.52
N GLN A 33 -27.23 -3.99 -5.35
CA GLN A 33 -26.10 -3.36 -4.65
C GLN A 33 -26.10 -3.83 -3.19
N LYS A 34 -25.08 -4.59 -2.81
CA LYS A 34 -24.89 -5.09 -1.44
C LYS A 34 -23.75 -4.35 -0.78
N ARG A 35 -23.97 -3.91 0.46
CA ARG A 35 -22.92 -3.27 1.25
C ARG A 35 -21.94 -4.32 1.73
N VAL A 36 -20.64 -4.05 1.54
CA VAL A 36 -19.55 -4.82 2.14
C VAL A 36 -18.98 -3.99 3.30
N TYR A 37 -18.81 -4.63 4.45
CA TYR A 37 -18.29 -4.00 5.66
C TYR A 37 -16.83 -4.43 5.87
N GLY A 38 -16.01 -3.56 6.47
CA GLY A 38 -14.61 -3.87 6.80
C GLY A 38 -13.64 -2.70 6.63
N GLY A 39 -13.99 -1.69 5.83
CA GLY A 39 -13.21 -0.46 5.69
C GLY A 39 -13.74 0.69 6.55
N ASP A 40 -12.84 1.54 7.05
CA ASP A 40 -13.18 2.68 7.92
C ASP A 40 -13.35 4.02 7.17
N ILE A 41 -12.87 4.11 5.92
CA ILE A 41 -12.74 5.37 5.18
C ILE A 41 -13.66 5.44 3.96
N ASN A 42 -13.76 4.34 3.23
CA ASN A 42 -14.52 4.25 1.99
C ASN A 42 -15.74 3.36 2.18
N ASP A 43 -16.80 3.74 1.49
CA ASP A 43 -17.99 2.92 1.36
C ASP A 43 -17.73 1.82 0.32
N ALA A 44 -17.93 0.55 0.68
CA ALA A 44 -17.66 -0.59 -0.19
C ALA A 44 -18.93 -1.35 -0.57
N TYR A 45 -19.02 -1.76 -1.82
CA TYR A 45 -20.18 -2.43 -2.38
C TYR A 45 -19.81 -3.57 -3.31
N GLU A 46 -20.59 -4.64 -3.24
CA GLU A 46 -20.71 -5.63 -4.29
C GLU A 46 -21.87 -5.21 -5.20
N LEU A 47 -21.59 -5.06 -6.51
CA LEU A 47 -22.58 -4.72 -7.52
C LEU A 47 -22.86 -5.93 -8.41
N HIS A 48 -24.14 -6.26 -8.56
CA HIS A 48 -24.61 -7.24 -9.54
C HIS A 48 -25.03 -6.49 -10.79
N LEU A 49 -24.55 -6.92 -11.94
CA LEU A 49 -24.82 -6.29 -13.22
C LEU A 49 -25.85 -7.09 -14.02
N SER A 50 -26.59 -6.40 -14.89
CA SER A 50 -27.61 -7.02 -15.76
C SER A 50 -27.07 -8.09 -16.72
N GLY A 51 -25.76 -8.08 -16.99
CA GLY A 51 -25.08 -9.12 -17.78
C GLY A 51 -24.67 -10.35 -16.98
N GLY A 52 -24.99 -10.41 -15.68
CA GLY A 52 -24.65 -11.53 -14.78
C GLY A 52 -23.30 -11.40 -14.06
N GLN A 53 -22.51 -10.37 -14.38
CA GLN A 53 -21.22 -10.11 -13.72
C GLN A 53 -21.42 -9.54 -12.32
N ARG A 54 -20.43 -9.80 -11.44
CA ARG A 54 -20.28 -9.16 -10.14
C ARG A 54 -19.02 -8.31 -10.17
N ILE A 55 -19.09 -7.08 -9.65
CA ILE A 55 -17.94 -6.19 -9.50
C ILE A 55 -17.89 -5.62 -8.09
N PHE A 56 -16.70 -5.20 -7.67
CA PHE A 56 -16.51 -4.50 -6.42
C PHE A 56 -16.40 -2.99 -6.68
N MET A 57 -17.11 -2.18 -5.89
CA MET A 57 -17.06 -0.73 -5.98
C MET A 57 -16.74 -0.14 -4.62
N LYS A 58 -15.68 0.69 -4.58
CA LYS A 58 -15.48 1.65 -3.49
C LYS A 58 -16.05 3.00 -3.88
N THR A 59 -16.62 3.72 -2.93
CA THR A 59 -17.10 5.09 -3.10
C THR A 59 -16.69 5.98 -1.95
N ASN A 60 -16.54 7.27 -2.25
CA ASN A 60 -16.33 8.33 -1.27
C ASN A 60 -16.96 9.63 -1.79
N GLN A 61 -16.93 10.71 -1.01
CA GLN A 61 -17.30 12.04 -1.46
C GLN A 61 -16.58 12.42 -2.77
N ILE A 62 -17.21 13.24 -3.61
CA ILE A 62 -16.67 13.58 -4.93
C ILE A 62 -15.29 14.26 -4.90
N ASN A 63 -15.01 15.04 -3.85
CA ASN A 63 -13.72 15.72 -3.63
C ASN A 63 -12.59 14.75 -3.24
N ASN A 64 -12.91 13.52 -2.88
CA ASN A 64 -11.99 12.46 -2.48
C ASN A 64 -11.53 11.58 -3.67
N TYR A 65 -11.72 12.04 -4.91
CA TYR A 65 -11.28 11.34 -6.12
C TYR A 65 -9.80 10.89 -6.11
N ARG A 66 -8.91 11.69 -5.50
CA ARG A 66 -7.47 11.38 -5.40
C ARG A 66 -7.17 10.09 -4.62
N PHE A 67 -8.03 9.66 -3.70
CA PHE A 67 -7.89 8.35 -3.05
C PHE A 67 -7.92 7.22 -4.08
N PHE A 68 -8.91 7.24 -4.96
CA PHE A 68 -9.09 6.19 -5.96
C PHE A 68 -8.07 6.26 -7.09
N GLU A 69 -7.63 7.46 -7.47
CA GLU A 69 -6.56 7.61 -8.47
C GLU A 69 -5.23 7.00 -7.99
N THR A 70 -4.82 7.31 -6.77
CA THR A 70 -3.55 6.83 -6.22
C THR A 70 -3.61 5.33 -5.87
N GLU A 71 -4.74 4.85 -5.35
CA GLU A 71 -4.98 3.42 -5.12
C GLU A 71 -4.95 2.62 -6.43
N ALA A 72 -5.59 3.12 -7.49
CA ALA A 72 -5.57 2.48 -8.81
C ALA A 72 -4.14 2.33 -9.35
N ARG A 73 -3.30 3.36 -9.18
CA ARG A 73 -1.87 3.27 -9.59
C ARG A 73 -1.09 2.28 -8.74
N GLY A 74 -1.38 2.19 -7.43
CA GLY A 74 -0.79 1.18 -6.55
C GLY A 74 -1.17 -0.24 -6.97
N LEU A 75 -2.45 -0.48 -7.24
CA LEU A 75 -2.96 -1.78 -7.72
C LEU A 75 -2.30 -2.18 -9.04
N GLU A 76 -2.25 -1.27 -10.02
CA GLU A 76 -1.61 -1.55 -11.30
C GLU A 76 -0.09 -1.81 -11.16
N ALA A 77 0.60 -1.08 -10.27
CA ALA A 77 2.01 -1.34 -9.99
C ALA A 77 2.21 -2.76 -9.42
N LEU A 78 1.44 -3.15 -8.40
CA LEU A 78 1.53 -4.51 -7.84
C LEU A 78 1.15 -5.59 -8.87
N ARG A 79 0.12 -5.34 -9.69
CA ARG A 79 -0.32 -6.25 -10.75
C ARG A 79 0.76 -6.44 -11.83
N SER A 80 1.50 -5.38 -12.15
CA SER A 80 2.60 -5.42 -13.13
C SER A 80 3.73 -6.38 -12.71
N ALA A 81 3.87 -6.66 -11.40
CA ALA A 81 4.84 -7.62 -10.88
C ALA A 81 4.55 -9.06 -11.34
N CYS A 82 3.29 -9.38 -11.69
CA CYS A 82 2.86 -10.71 -12.15
C CYS A 82 3.28 -11.86 -11.20
N ALA A 83 3.39 -11.58 -9.90
CA ALA A 83 3.89 -12.51 -8.89
C ALA A 83 2.79 -13.01 -7.94
N ILE A 84 1.88 -12.12 -7.53
CA ILE A 84 0.80 -12.38 -6.56
C ILE A 84 -0.54 -11.87 -7.11
N GLY A 85 -1.65 -12.44 -6.64
CA GLY A 85 -2.98 -11.99 -7.04
C GLY A 85 -3.23 -10.54 -6.62
N VAL A 86 -3.74 -9.73 -7.55
CA VAL A 86 -4.16 -8.35 -7.32
C VAL A 86 -5.40 -8.11 -8.18
N PRO A 87 -6.49 -7.52 -7.66
CA PRO A 87 -7.71 -7.30 -8.41
C PRO A 87 -7.45 -6.50 -9.69
N GLN A 88 -8.03 -6.93 -10.81
CA GLN A 88 -8.10 -6.12 -12.01
C GLN A 88 -8.85 -4.82 -11.72
N LEU A 89 -8.21 -3.70 -12.09
CA LEU A 89 -8.84 -2.40 -12.16
C LEU A 89 -9.81 -2.36 -13.35
N LEU A 90 -11.07 -2.04 -13.08
CA LEU A 90 -12.09 -1.84 -14.11
C LEU A 90 -12.27 -0.35 -14.45
N GLY A 91 -11.96 0.55 -13.53
CA GLY A 91 -11.94 1.99 -13.77
C GLY A 91 -12.15 2.84 -12.53
N ILE A 92 -11.95 4.15 -12.66
CA ILE A 92 -12.25 5.13 -11.61
C ILE A 92 -13.15 6.23 -12.16
N GLY A 93 -13.76 7.02 -11.29
CA GLY A 93 -14.52 8.15 -11.77
C GLY A 93 -15.17 8.98 -10.70
N THR A 94 -15.99 9.91 -11.17
CA THR A 94 -16.92 10.66 -10.35
C THR A 94 -18.32 10.49 -10.92
N ASP A 95 -19.33 10.48 -10.07
CA ASP A 95 -20.73 10.62 -10.47
C ASP A 95 -21.22 11.97 -9.95
N ARG A 96 -21.19 13.00 -10.81
CA ARG A 96 -21.54 14.37 -10.42
C ARG A 96 -23.00 14.52 -10.03
N GLN A 97 -23.88 13.71 -10.61
CA GLN A 97 -25.31 13.76 -10.29
C GLN A 97 -25.58 13.16 -8.92
N ARG A 98 -24.85 12.10 -8.56
CA ARG A 98 -24.99 11.40 -7.27
C ARG A 98 -24.03 11.89 -6.19
N GLY A 99 -23.05 12.73 -6.53
CA GLY A 99 -22.18 13.43 -5.59
C GLY A 99 -21.03 12.59 -5.00
N PHE A 100 -20.59 11.52 -5.68
CA PHE A 100 -19.53 10.64 -5.18
C PHE A 100 -18.41 10.43 -6.19
N SER A 101 -17.23 10.02 -5.70
CA SER A 101 -16.15 9.43 -6.48
C SER A 101 -16.14 7.91 -6.28
N PHE A 102 -15.58 7.17 -7.23
CA PHE A 102 -15.58 5.70 -7.18
C PHE A 102 -14.33 5.05 -7.79
N LEU A 103 -14.07 3.83 -7.33
CA LEU A 103 -13.12 2.85 -7.88
C LEU A 103 -13.88 1.54 -8.14
N LEU A 104 -13.77 1.01 -9.35
CA LEU A 104 -14.35 -0.28 -9.76
C LEU A 104 -13.22 -1.31 -9.93
N LEU A 105 -13.37 -2.44 -9.26
CA LEU A 105 -12.45 -3.57 -9.30
C LEU A 105 -13.19 -4.86 -9.66
N GLU A 106 -12.45 -5.85 -10.12
CA GLU A 106 -12.98 -7.22 -10.17
C GLU A 106 -13.50 -7.63 -8.78
N TYR A 107 -14.59 -8.39 -8.78
CA TYR A 107 -15.09 -9.00 -7.56
C TYR A 107 -14.41 -10.35 -7.36
N MET A 108 -13.75 -10.52 -6.20
CA MET A 108 -13.18 -11.80 -5.82
C MET A 108 -14.16 -12.58 -4.95
N GLU A 109 -14.55 -13.76 -5.42
CA GLU A 109 -15.28 -14.72 -4.60
C GLU A 109 -14.29 -15.51 -3.75
N SER A 110 -14.45 -15.48 -2.43
CA SER A 110 -13.55 -16.18 -1.53
C SER A 110 -13.71 -17.69 -1.67
N ALA A 111 -12.62 -18.38 -1.96
CA ALA A 111 -12.56 -19.84 -1.97
C ALA A 111 -11.88 -20.38 -0.68
N SER A 112 -11.88 -21.70 -0.53
CA SER A 112 -11.07 -22.36 0.49
C SER A 112 -9.58 -22.25 0.11
N PRO A 113 -8.68 -21.99 1.08
CA PRO A 113 -7.24 -21.97 0.80
C PRO A 113 -6.74 -23.28 0.20
N ILE A 114 -5.79 -23.20 -0.73
CA ILE A 114 -5.02 -24.36 -1.19
C ILE A 114 -4.20 -24.94 -0.02
N LYS A 115 -3.76 -26.20 -0.18
CA LYS A 115 -3.08 -26.96 0.87
C LYS A 115 -1.82 -26.25 1.41
N ASP A 116 -1.07 -25.62 0.53
CA ASP A 116 0.22 -24.94 0.73
C ASP A 116 0.08 -23.40 0.62
N TYR A 117 -1.07 -22.87 1.04
CA TYR A 117 -1.41 -21.45 0.92
C TYR A 117 -0.32 -20.51 1.44
N TRP A 118 0.20 -20.78 2.65
CA TRP A 118 1.15 -19.88 3.31
C TRP A 118 2.54 -19.94 2.69
N GLU A 119 2.97 -21.12 2.28
CA GLU A 119 4.23 -21.33 1.58
C GLU A 119 4.22 -20.61 0.21
N VAL A 120 3.15 -20.82 -0.57
CA VAL A 120 2.95 -20.15 -1.86
C VAL A 120 2.87 -18.63 -1.68
N PHE A 121 2.14 -18.16 -0.68
CA PHE A 121 2.04 -16.72 -0.40
C PHE A 121 3.41 -16.11 -0.05
N GLY A 122 4.19 -16.75 0.83
CA GLY A 122 5.53 -16.28 1.18
C GLY A 122 6.45 -16.15 -0.04
N GLN A 123 6.45 -17.16 -0.90
CA GLN A 123 7.25 -17.16 -2.14
C GLN A 123 6.78 -16.09 -3.13
N GLN A 124 5.47 -15.95 -3.34
CA GLN A 124 4.91 -14.97 -4.27
C GLN A 124 5.16 -13.53 -3.81
N LEU A 125 5.04 -13.24 -2.51
CA LEU A 125 5.38 -11.92 -1.97
C LEU A 125 6.88 -11.63 -2.15
N ALA A 126 7.75 -12.60 -1.90
CA ALA A 126 9.17 -12.44 -2.11
C ALA A 126 9.52 -12.18 -3.59
N GLN A 127 8.84 -12.86 -4.52
CA GLN A 127 8.97 -12.61 -5.97
C GLN A 127 8.49 -11.21 -6.34
N MET A 128 7.36 -10.75 -5.80
CA MET A 128 6.87 -9.38 -5.99
C MET A 128 7.92 -8.35 -5.56
N HIS A 129 8.56 -8.54 -4.41
CA HIS A 129 9.61 -7.64 -3.92
C HIS A 129 10.88 -7.62 -4.79
N ARG A 130 11.10 -8.65 -5.63
CA ARG A 130 12.29 -8.77 -6.49
C ARG A 130 12.11 -8.19 -7.89
N VAL A 131 10.90 -7.80 -8.28
CA VAL A 131 10.66 -7.24 -9.62
C VAL A 131 11.40 -5.93 -9.82
N ASP A 132 11.83 -5.66 -11.06
CA ASP A 132 12.39 -4.35 -11.39
C ASP A 132 11.28 -3.30 -11.25
N CYS A 133 11.47 -2.41 -10.30
CA CYS A 133 10.53 -1.37 -9.92
C CYS A 133 11.08 0.04 -10.18
N MET A 134 12.24 0.14 -10.85
CA MET A 134 12.93 1.40 -11.00
C MET A 134 12.20 2.38 -11.91
N ASP A 135 11.35 1.93 -12.81
CA ASP A 135 10.56 2.82 -13.66
C ASP A 135 9.53 3.65 -12.86
N PHE A 136 9.12 3.16 -11.68
CA PHE A 136 8.28 3.92 -10.75
C PHE A 136 9.03 5.06 -10.03
N VAL A 137 10.37 5.11 -10.14
CA VAL A 137 11.21 6.17 -9.57
C VAL A 137 12.04 6.94 -10.61
N ARG A 138 12.19 6.42 -11.84
CA ARG A 138 12.97 7.05 -12.91
C ARG A 138 12.20 8.09 -13.73
N THR A 139 10.87 7.99 -13.79
CA THR A 139 10.02 8.72 -14.76
C THR A 139 9.77 10.20 -14.41
N HIS A 140 10.22 10.70 -13.26
CA HIS A 140 9.81 12.01 -12.73
C HIS A 140 10.96 12.98 -12.41
N LEU A 141 12.18 12.70 -12.89
CA LEU A 141 13.22 13.72 -12.88
C LEU A 141 12.96 14.71 -14.03
N PRO A 142 12.61 15.98 -13.77
CA PRO A 142 12.56 16.97 -14.85
C PRO A 142 13.92 16.99 -15.55
N GLU A 143 13.90 16.95 -16.88
CA GLU A 143 15.10 16.98 -17.72
C GLU A 143 16.10 18.02 -17.18
N GLY A 144 17.30 17.57 -16.81
CA GLY A 144 18.40 18.46 -16.40
C GLY A 144 18.59 18.69 -14.90
N LYS A 145 17.83 18.05 -14.01
CA LYS A 145 18.20 18.00 -12.57
C LYS A 145 18.70 16.61 -12.19
N ALA A 146 20.01 16.40 -12.30
CA ALA A 146 20.66 15.38 -11.51
C ALA A 146 20.38 15.68 -10.03
N SER A 147 19.76 14.74 -9.32
CA SER A 147 19.66 14.81 -7.86
C SER A 147 21.08 15.00 -7.31
N ALA A 148 21.28 16.05 -6.53
CA ALA A 148 22.50 16.24 -5.76
C ALA A 148 22.57 15.12 -4.71
N GLY A 149 23.02 13.92 -5.09
CA GLY A 149 23.02 12.72 -4.25
C GLY A 149 22.62 11.43 -4.95
N GLY A 150 23.27 11.08 -6.07
CA GLY A 150 23.05 9.79 -6.76
C GLY A 150 21.72 9.69 -7.52
N GLU A 151 21.56 8.60 -8.28
CA GLU A 151 20.30 8.27 -8.97
C GLU A 151 19.21 7.98 -7.93
N ALA A 152 17.99 8.50 -8.12
CA ALA A 152 16.87 8.23 -7.21
C ALA A 152 16.52 6.75 -7.21
N ARG A 153 16.33 6.16 -6.02
CA ARG A 153 16.07 4.72 -5.82
C ARG A 153 14.80 4.42 -5.04
N TYR A 154 14.31 5.35 -4.24
CA TYR A 154 13.18 5.15 -3.34
C TYR A 154 12.15 6.26 -3.48
N GLY A 155 10.88 5.90 -3.28
CA GLY A 155 9.73 6.77 -3.53
C GLY A 155 8.74 6.12 -4.47
N PHE A 156 7.94 6.93 -5.13
CA PHE A 156 6.94 6.46 -6.09
C PHE A 156 6.59 7.58 -7.07
N VAL A 157 5.76 7.27 -8.06
CA VAL A 157 5.36 8.21 -9.10
C VAL A 157 4.68 9.46 -8.55
N GLU A 158 3.97 9.34 -7.42
CA GLU A 158 3.34 10.46 -6.71
C GLU A 158 3.07 10.13 -5.23
N ASP A 159 2.76 11.17 -4.44
CA ASP A 159 2.22 11.02 -3.09
C ASP A 159 0.87 10.28 -3.14
N ASN A 160 0.66 9.35 -2.22
CA ASN A 160 -0.57 8.57 -2.08
C ASN A 160 -1.09 8.64 -0.64
N TYR A 161 -1.84 7.62 -0.20
CA TYR A 161 -2.47 7.60 1.12
C TYR A 161 -2.18 6.30 1.87
N ILE A 162 -2.07 6.41 3.19
CA ILE A 162 -2.03 5.30 4.15
C ILE A 162 -3.21 5.45 5.11
N GLY A 163 -4.30 4.76 4.82
CA GLY A 163 -5.61 5.14 5.35
C GLY A 163 -6.01 6.53 4.81
N SER A 164 -6.37 7.48 5.69
CA SER A 164 -6.72 8.85 5.27
C SER A 164 -5.56 9.84 5.34
N THR A 165 -4.38 9.39 5.78
CA THR A 165 -3.17 10.20 5.87
C THR A 165 -2.45 10.26 4.52
N VAL A 166 -2.03 11.46 4.09
CA VAL A 166 -1.14 11.60 2.93
C VAL A 166 0.22 10.94 3.21
N GLN A 167 0.61 9.98 2.37
CA GLN A 167 1.91 9.35 2.37
C GLN A 167 2.80 10.01 1.30
N LYS A 168 3.88 10.65 1.75
CA LYS A 168 4.83 11.33 0.87
C LYS A 168 5.70 10.32 0.13
N ASN A 169 5.89 10.51 -1.16
CA ASN A 169 6.71 9.63 -2.01
C ASN A 169 7.77 10.40 -2.81
N THR A 170 8.15 11.60 -2.32
CA THR A 170 9.26 12.37 -2.87
C THR A 170 10.51 11.51 -3.02
N LEU A 171 11.06 11.50 -4.23
CA LEU A 171 12.18 10.63 -4.60
C LEU A 171 13.45 10.91 -3.80
N LYS A 172 14.17 9.85 -3.42
CA LYS A 172 15.44 9.90 -2.67
C LYS A 172 16.41 8.83 -3.17
N GLY A 173 17.71 9.11 -3.07
CA GLY A 173 18.78 8.15 -3.40
C GLY A 173 19.11 7.17 -2.26
N SER A 174 18.82 7.55 -1.01
CA SER A 174 19.05 6.76 0.22
C SER A 174 17.73 6.34 0.86
N TRP A 175 17.67 5.08 1.31
CA TRP A 175 16.53 4.55 2.03
C TRP A 175 16.39 5.21 3.39
N ILE A 176 17.50 5.44 4.08
CA ILE A 176 17.51 6.08 5.39
C ILE A 176 16.93 7.50 5.30
N GLU A 177 17.34 8.27 4.27
CA GLU A 177 16.77 9.60 4.03
C GLU A 177 15.28 9.55 3.67
N PHE A 178 14.88 8.61 2.80
CA PHE A 178 13.49 8.42 2.43
C PHE A 178 12.62 8.09 3.64
N TYR A 179 13.02 7.09 4.42
CA TYR A 179 12.27 6.63 5.56
C TYR A 179 12.17 7.71 6.65
N ARG A 180 13.25 8.49 6.86
CA ARG A 180 13.22 9.65 7.76
C ARG A 180 12.24 10.72 7.29
N ASP A 181 12.43 11.23 6.06
CA ASP A 181 11.79 12.46 5.59
C ASP A 181 10.35 12.23 5.10
N CYS A 182 10.08 11.04 4.55
CA CYS A 182 8.84 10.70 3.86
C CYS A 182 7.95 9.71 4.64
N ARG A 183 8.47 9.04 5.69
CA ARG A 183 7.68 8.14 6.56
C ARG A 183 7.58 8.66 7.99
N LEU A 184 8.68 8.67 8.75
CA LEU A 184 8.65 8.97 10.19
C LEU A 184 8.34 10.46 10.48
N LEU A 185 9.10 11.39 9.89
CA LEU A 185 8.98 12.81 10.19
C LEU A 185 7.58 13.39 9.95
N PRO A 186 6.88 13.08 8.83
CA PRO A 186 5.50 13.54 8.62
C PRO A 186 4.54 13.05 9.70
N GLN A 187 4.63 11.77 10.07
CA GLN A 187 3.77 11.16 11.07
C GLN A 187 4.03 11.74 12.47
N ILE A 188 5.29 11.95 12.84
CA ILE A 188 5.70 12.60 14.10
C ILE A 188 5.14 14.02 14.18
N LYS A 189 5.27 14.82 13.12
CA LYS A 189 4.76 16.20 13.07
C LYS A 189 3.24 16.27 13.23
N MET A 190 2.52 15.30 12.68
CA MET A 190 1.07 15.23 12.81
C MET A 190 0.64 14.79 14.23
N ALA A 191 1.42 13.90 14.85
CA ALA A 191 1.20 13.41 16.20
C ALA A 191 1.71 14.35 17.30
N ASP A 192 2.26 15.52 16.95
CA ASP A 192 3.00 16.43 17.85
C ASP A 192 2.24 16.80 19.14
N ARG A 193 0.90 16.90 19.05
CA ARG A 193 0.02 17.18 20.20
C ARG A 193 0.03 16.10 21.29
N TYR A 194 0.51 14.90 21.00
CA TYR A 194 0.60 13.79 21.95
C TYR A 194 1.93 13.74 22.69
N PHE A 195 2.93 14.55 22.28
CA PHE A 195 4.30 14.42 22.75
C PHE A 195 4.72 15.54 23.68
N ASP A 196 5.16 15.18 24.88
CA ASP A 196 5.85 16.09 25.79
C ASP A 196 7.30 16.36 25.36
N SER A 197 7.98 17.25 26.08
CA SER A 197 9.36 17.63 25.74
C SER A 197 10.37 16.48 25.84
N GLY A 198 10.16 15.50 26.71
CA GLY A 198 11.03 14.34 26.86
C GLY A 198 10.85 13.39 25.67
N PHE A 199 9.60 13.16 25.28
CA PHE A 199 9.24 12.34 24.14
C PHE A 199 9.79 12.92 22.83
N ARG A 200 9.67 14.24 22.63
CA ARG A 200 10.24 14.96 21.47
C ARG A 200 11.75 14.75 21.36
N LYS A 201 12.50 14.86 22.46
CA LYS A 201 13.95 14.62 22.47
C LYS A 201 14.31 13.20 22.03
N LYS A 202 13.51 12.19 22.40
CA LYS A 202 13.73 10.81 21.96
C LYS A 202 13.49 10.66 20.45
N LEU A 203 12.41 11.26 19.94
CA LEU A 203 12.10 11.27 18.50
C LEU A 203 13.18 12.01 17.69
N ASP A 204 13.63 13.18 18.15
CA ASP A 204 14.69 13.95 17.50
C ASP A 204 16.00 13.16 17.46
N ARG A 205 16.34 12.47 18.56
CA ARG A 205 17.51 11.59 18.62
C ARG A 205 17.38 10.43 17.62
N LEU A 206 16.22 9.78 17.56
CA LEU A 206 15.94 8.70 16.60
C LEU A 206 16.13 9.19 15.16
N LEU A 207 15.49 10.31 14.79
CA LEU A 207 15.58 10.86 13.43
C LEU A 207 17.01 11.26 13.05
N SER A 208 17.80 11.73 14.02
CA SER A 208 19.19 12.17 13.79
C SER A 208 20.19 11.02 13.69
N HIS A 209 19.85 9.82 14.21
CA HIS A 209 20.71 8.64 14.22
C HIS A 209 20.04 7.42 13.58
N LEU A 210 19.14 7.66 12.61
CA LEU A 210 18.30 6.61 12.03
C LEU A 210 19.15 5.52 11.34
N ASP A 211 20.31 5.90 10.82
CA ASP A 211 21.35 5.03 10.26
C ASP A 211 21.95 4.03 11.26
N SER A 212 21.81 4.28 12.56
CA SER A 212 22.18 3.33 13.62
C SER A 212 21.11 2.27 13.87
N TYR A 213 19.89 2.45 13.36
CA TYR A 213 18.74 1.59 13.63
C TYR A 213 18.22 0.83 12.40
N ILE A 214 18.40 1.38 11.20
CA ILE A 214 18.05 0.74 9.92
C ILE A 214 19.24 0.79 8.95
N ARG A 215 19.18 -0.03 7.89
CA ARG A 215 20.24 -0.16 6.88
C ARG A 215 19.74 0.23 5.50
N GLU A 216 20.65 0.59 4.61
CA GLU A 216 20.34 0.63 3.18
C GLU A 216 20.05 -0.79 2.67
N PRO A 217 18.92 -1.05 1.99
CA PRO A 217 18.62 -2.36 1.43
C PRO A 217 19.53 -2.68 0.24
N GLU A 218 19.81 -3.98 0.06
CA GLU A 218 20.61 -4.49 -1.05
C GLU A 218 19.98 -4.11 -2.40
N PHE A 219 18.66 -4.18 -2.50
CA PHE A 219 17.88 -3.83 -3.69
C PHE A 219 16.60 -3.07 -3.31
N PRO A 220 16.14 -2.16 -4.18
CA PRO A 220 14.83 -1.54 -4.05
C PRO A 220 13.76 -2.58 -4.33
N SER A 221 12.68 -2.57 -3.56
CA SER A 221 11.56 -3.50 -3.70
C SER A 221 10.27 -2.73 -3.93
N LEU A 222 9.37 -3.27 -4.76
CA LEU A 222 8.01 -2.77 -4.86
C LEU A 222 7.22 -3.20 -3.63
N ILE A 223 6.81 -2.25 -2.81
CA ILE A 223 6.18 -2.46 -1.49
C ILE A 223 4.67 -2.30 -1.62
N HIS A 224 3.89 -3.18 -0.98
CA HIS A 224 2.45 -3.03 -0.82
C HIS A 224 2.12 -1.81 0.05
N GLY A 225 2.80 -1.66 1.19
CA GLY A 225 2.83 -0.44 2.00
C GLY A 225 1.80 -0.39 3.12
N ASP A 226 0.81 -1.27 3.10
CA ASP A 226 -0.16 -1.50 4.19
C ASP A 226 -0.46 -2.99 4.35
N LEU A 227 0.55 -3.86 4.36
CA LEU A 227 0.34 -5.32 4.30
C LEU A 227 0.07 -5.94 5.68
N TRP A 228 -1.20 -6.08 6.05
CA TRP A 228 -1.65 -6.81 7.23
C TRP A 228 -2.78 -7.78 6.85
N GLY A 229 -3.22 -8.64 7.79
CA GLY A 229 -4.19 -9.69 7.50
C GLY A 229 -5.53 -9.22 6.91
N GLY A 230 -5.94 -7.98 7.16
CA GLY A 230 -7.15 -7.40 6.55
C GLY A 230 -7.02 -7.05 5.07
N ASN A 231 -5.79 -6.87 4.58
CA ASN A 231 -5.48 -6.52 3.18
C ASN A 231 -5.02 -7.73 2.35
N VAL A 232 -5.27 -8.94 2.85
CA VAL A 232 -5.03 -10.20 2.16
C VAL A 232 -6.32 -11.00 2.09
N LEU A 233 -6.75 -11.33 0.88
CA LEU A 233 -7.90 -12.19 0.63
C LEU A 233 -7.45 -13.56 0.13
N CYS A 234 -8.21 -14.60 0.46
CA CYS A 234 -8.13 -15.86 -0.26
C CYS A 234 -9.01 -15.74 -1.50
N GLY A 235 -8.39 -15.66 -2.67
CA GLY A 235 -9.07 -15.50 -3.96
C GLY A 235 -9.85 -16.74 -4.39
N ASN A 236 -10.47 -16.65 -5.55
CA ASN A 236 -11.27 -17.72 -6.15
C ASN A 236 -10.44 -18.95 -6.57
N ASP A 237 -9.14 -18.76 -6.76
CA ASP A 237 -8.14 -19.79 -7.04
C ASP A 237 -7.57 -20.44 -5.76
N GLY A 238 -8.05 -20.02 -4.59
CA GLY A 238 -7.59 -20.48 -3.29
C GLY A 238 -6.21 -19.95 -2.89
N ARG A 239 -5.69 -18.92 -3.58
CA ARG A 239 -4.38 -18.28 -3.30
C ARG A 239 -4.53 -16.92 -2.65
N ALA A 240 -3.42 -16.32 -2.22
CA ALA A 240 -3.39 -14.99 -1.62
C ALA A 240 -3.53 -13.89 -2.68
N TRP A 241 -4.41 -12.94 -2.41
CA TRP A 241 -4.65 -11.75 -3.22
C TRP A 241 -4.50 -10.51 -2.36
N LEU A 242 -3.75 -9.53 -2.85
CA LEU A 242 -3.48 -8.27 -2.15
C LEU A 242 -4.47 -7.19 -2.56
N ILE A 243 -4.96 -6.44 -1.59
CA ILE A 243 -5.91 -5.34 -1.78
C ILE A 243 -5.46 -4.10 -1.00
N ASP A 244 -6.00 -2.95 -1.36
CA ASP A 244 -5.86 -1.69 -0.61
C ASP A 244 -4.38 -1.24 -0.43
N PRO A 245 -3.58 -1.15 -1.50
CA PRO A 245 -2.18 -0.83 -1.38
C PRO A 245 -1.92 0.65 -1.10
N ALA A 246 -0.89 0.91 -0.29
CA ALA A 246 -0.23 2.21 -0.14
C ALA A 246 1.14 2.16 -0.82
N ALA A 247 1.16 1.75 -2.10
CA ALA A 247 2.37 1.26 -2.77
C ALA A 247 3.49 2.30 -2.92
N TYR A 248 4.75 1.83 -2.87
CA TYR A 248 5.95 2.62 -3.15
C TYR A 248 7.15 1.70 -3.38
N VAL A 249 8.30 2.27 -3.78
CA VAL A 249 9.58 1.58 -3.87
C VAL A 249 10.41 1.83 -2.60
N GLY A 250 10.79 0.76 -1.90
CA GLY A 250 11.40 0.82 -0.56
C GLY A 250 12.14 -0.45 -0.14
N ASP A 251 12.33 -0.62 1.18
CA ASP A 251 12.87 -1.85 1.78
C ASP A 251 11.75 -2.87 2.02
N PHE A 252 11.88 -4.08 1.47
CA PHE A 252 10.89 -5.17 1.62
C PHE A 252 10.58 -5.52 3.08
N GLU A 253 11.51 -5.24 3.99
CA GLU A 253 11.33 -5.50 5.42
C GLU A 253 10.18 -4.68 6.03
N THR A 254 9.73 -3.61 5.38
CA THR A 254 8.57 -2.83 5.86
C THR A 254 7.26 -3.60 5.74
N ASP A 255 7.04 -4.31 4.62
CA ASP A 255 5.84 -5.14 4.46
C ASP A 255 5.87 -6.30 5.44
N LEU A 256 7.01 -6.98 5.59
CA LEU A 256 7.17 -8.04 6.60
C LEU A 256 6.87 -7.51 8.01
N ALA A 257 7.41 -6.34 8.35
CA ALA A 257 7.18 -5.73 9.66
C ALA A 257 5.70 -5.42 9.92
N MET A 258 4.95 -5.02 8.88
CA MET A 258 3.52 -4.76 8.97
C MET A 258 2.72 -6.06 9.17
N THR A 259 3.08 -7.16 8.49
CA THR A 259 2.42 -8.48 8.69
C THR A 259 2.55 -8.99 10.13
N GLU A 260 3.57 -8.52 10.86
CA GLU A 260 3.81 -8.91 12.25
C GLU A 260 3.12 -8.02 13.29
N LEU A 261 2.56 -6.87 12.90
CA LEU A 261 2.08 -5.85 13.84
C LEU A 261 0.64 -6.13 14.32
N PHE A 262 -0.25 -6.52 13.41
CA PHE A 262 -1.68 -6.72 13.69
C PHE A 262 -2.14 -8.16 13.39
N GLY A 263 -1.46 -9.12 14.01
CA GLY A 263 -1.71 -10.54 13.81
C GLY A 263 -0.68 -11.15 12.86
N ARG A 264 0.43 -11.62 13.46
CA ARG A 264 1.53 -12.29 12.77
C ARG A 264 1.01 -13.48 11.95
N PHE A 265 1.48 -13.60 10.70
CA PHE A 265 1.20 -14.75 9.86
C PHE A 265 1.86 -16.04 10.41
N PRO A 266 1.46 -17.23 9.94
CA PRO A 266 2.11 -18.47 10.36
C PRO A 266 3.60 -18.49 10.00
N GLN A 267 4.38 -19.23 10.79
CA GLN A 267 5.82 -19.32 10.61
C GLN A 267 6.23 -19.84 9.21
N THR A 268 5.43 -20.74 8.63
CA THR A 268 5.65 -21.31 7.28
C THR A 268 5.68 -20.23 6.18
N PHE A 269 4.90 -19.15 6.32
CA PHE A 269 4.96 -18.01 5.40
C PHE A 269 6.33 -17.34 5.42
N TYR A 270 6.87 -17.07 6.61
CA TYR A 270 8.15 -16.39 6.77
C TYR A 270 9.32 -17.26 6.32
N GLU A 271 9.25 -18.57 6.57
CA GLU A 271 10.25 -19.53 6.10
C GLU A 271 10.28 -19.55 4.57
N ALA A 272 9.13 -19.70 3.92
CA ALA A 272 9.02 -19.71 2.47
C ALA A 272 9.41 -18.37 1.81
N TYR A 273 9.10 -17.24 2.46
CA TYR A 273 9.59 -15.93 2.03
C TYR A 273 11.13 -15.85 2.11
N HIS A 274 11.72 -16.30 3.22
CA HIS A 274 13.15 -16.22 3.47
C HIS A 274 13.99 -17.06 2.50
N GLU A 275 13.44 -18.17 1.99
CA GLU A 275 14.08 -18.99 0.94
C GLU A 275 14.38 -18.20 -0.34
N VAL A 276 13.53 -17.22 -0.67
CA VAL A 276 13.65 -16.39 -1.88
C VAL A 276 14.39 -15.08 -1.55
N ASN A 277 14.02 -14.43 -0.45
CA ASN A 277 14.58 -13.18 0.01
C ASN A 277 15.12 -13.31 1.45
N PRO A 278 16.40 -13.67 1.62
CA PRO A 278 17.00 -13.78 2.94
C PRO A 278 16.91 -12.48 3.73
N VAL A 279 16.31 -12.57 4.92
CA VAL A 279 16.20 -11.47 5.88
C VAL A 279 17.47 -11.42 6.72
N GLU A 280 18.20 -10.31 6.66
CA GLU A 280 19.48 -10.17 7.33
C GLU A 280 19.37 -10.14 8.86
N SER A 281 20.47 -10.51 9.52
CA SER A 281 20.64 -10.27 10.96
C SER A 281 20.37 -8.81 11.32
N GLY A 282 19.74 -8.58 12.48
CA GLY A 282 19.33 -7.24 12.92
C GLY A 282 17.88 -6.86 12.56
N TYR A 283 17.18 -7.66 11.76
CA TYR A 283 15.76 -7.41 11.43
C TYR A 283 14.87 -7.20 12.66
N ARG A 284 15.12 -7.93 13.76
CA ARG A 284 14.36 -7.75 15.01
C ARG A 284 14.36 -6.31 15.52
N GLN A 285 15.46 -5.57 15.32
CA GLN A 285 15.56 -4.16 15.68
C GLN A 285 14.94 -3.26 14.61
N ARG A 286 15.28 -3.47 13.33
CA ARG A 286 14.73 -2.71 12.18
C ARG A 286 13.21 -2.76 12.13
N LYS A 287 12.63 -3.94 12.38
CA LYS A 287 11.19 -4.17 12.47
C LYS A 287 10.49 -3.19 13.40
N LYS A 288 11.07 -2.86 14.56
CA LYS A 288 10.44 -1.91 15.50
C LYS A 288 10.35 -0.51 14.89
N ILE A 289 11.38 -0.09 14.16
CA ILE A 289 11.40 1.19 13.43
C ILE A 289 10.40 1.18 12.27
N TYR A 290 10.27 0.05 11.58
CA TYR A 290 9.26 -0.13 10.53
C TYR A 290 7.83 -0.10 11.08
N GLN A 291 7.58 -0.78 12.19
CA GLN A 291 6.29 -0.76 12.89
C GLN A 291 5.96 0.60 13.50
N LEU A 292 6.96 1.37 13.93
CA LEU A 292 6.77 2.72 14.49
C LEU A 292 6.02 3.65 13.51
N TYR A 293 6.29 3.54 12.20
CA TYR A 293 5.59 4.31 11.20
C TYR A 293 4.07 4.04 11.22
N HIS A 294 3.67 2.77 11.21
CA HIS A 294 2.26 2.39 11.25
C HIS A 294 1.61 2.73 12.59
N LEU A 295 2.32 2.56 13.71
CA LEU A 295 1.84 2.94 15.04
C LEU A 295 1.61 4.45 15.16
N LEU A 296 2.50 5.28 14.61
CA LEU A 296 2.30 6.72 14.54
C LEU A 296 1.11 7.07 13.63
N ASN A 297 0.95 6.39 12.49
CA ASN A 297 -0.22 6.58 11.64
C ASN A 297 -1.53 6.24 12.39
N HIS A 298 -1.56 5.13 13.13
CA HIS A 298 -2.72 4.74 13.93
C HIS A 298 -2.98 5.72 15.08
N LEU A 299 -1.95 6.27 15.72
CA LEU A 299 -2.09 7.35 16.71
C LEU A 299 -2.73 8.60 16.08
N ASN A 300 -2.38 8.93 14.84
CA ASN A 300 -2.96 10.06 14.13
C ASN A 300 -4.42 9.82 13.73
N LEU A 301 -4.76 8.62 13.26
CA LEU A 301 -6.09 8.27 12.79
C LEU A 301 -7.08 7.93 13.92
N PHE A 302 -6.65 7.12 14.88
CA PHE A 302 -7.52 6.51 15.90
C PHE A 302 -7.25 7.05 17.31
N GLY A 303 -6.21 7.86 17.48
CA GLY A 303 -5.98 8.66 18.68
C GLY A 303 -5.17 7.95 19.78
N ARG A 304 -5.33 8.47 21.01
CA ARG A 304 -4.39 8.28 22.13
C ARG A 304 -4.16 6.82 22.55
N SER A 305 -5.05 5.90 22.21
CA SER A 305 -4.90 4.47 22.53
C SER A 305 -3.60 3.87 21.98
N TYR A 306 -3.08 4.39 20.87
CA TYR A 306 -1.82 3.93 20.26
C TYR A 306 -0.55 4.57 20.84
N LEU A 307 -0.68 5.61 21.67
CA LEU A 307 0.47 6.32 22.23
C LEU A 307 1.36 5.41 23.08
N GLY A 308 0.76 4.48 23.83
CA GLY A 308 1.50 3.49 24.64
C GLY A 308 2.39 2.59 23.79
N SER A 309 1.91 2.14 22.62
CA SER A 309 2.68 1.32 21.69
C SER A 309 3.82 2.10 21.05
N VAL A 310 3.60 3.37 20.68
CA VAL A 310 4.67 4.26 20.19
C VAL A 310 5.73 4.46 21.28
N ALA A 311 5.31 4.70 22.52
CA ALA A 311 6.22 4.87 23.65
C ALA A 311 7.06 3.61 23.91
N ALA A 312 6.44 2.43 23.91
CA ALA A 312 7.12 1.15 24.11
C ALA A 312 8.23 0.93 23.09
N VAL A 313 8.00 1.24 21.81
CA VAL A 313 9.05 1.17 20.80
C VAL A 313 10.22 2.09 21.16
N LEU A 314 9.96 3.35 21.52
CA LEU A 314 11.02 4.32 21.83
C LEU A 314 11.81 4.02 23.13
N GLU A 315 11.23 3.31 24.10
CA GLU A 315 11.97 2.87 25.30
C GLU A 315 12.99 1.77 24.99
N GLU A 316 12.81 1.05 23.88
CA GLU A 316 13.67 -0.05 23.47
C GLU A 316 14.75 0.37 22.44
N LEU A 317 14.86 1.67 22.14
CA LEU A 317 15.81 2.28 21.19
C LEU A 317 16.88 3.12 21.90
#